data_AF-A0A836VKY3-F1
#
_entry.id   AF-A0A836VKY3-F1
#
_cell.length_a   1.000
_cell.length_b   1.000
_cell.length_c   1.000
_cell.angle_alpha   90.00
_cell.angle_beta   90.00
_cell.angle_gamma   90.00
#
_symmetry.space_group_name_H-M   'P 1'
#
loop_
_entity.id
_entity.type
_entity.pdbx_description
1 polymer ?
#
loop_
_entity_poly.entity_id
_entity_poly.type
_entity_poly.pdbx_seq_one_letter_code
_entity_poly.pdbx_strand_id
1 'polypeptide(L)' 'MALPNLSGPRHAPANGAAPQSLVILLHGIGADGNDLIGLAPHWARLLPDTEFVSPHAPYRYDVAPQGRQWFSI' A
#
# COMPACT_ATOMS: atom_id res chain seq x y z
N MET A 1 16.74 6.88 16.38
CA MET A 1 16.44 5.82 15.38
C MET A 1 15.95 6.50 14.12
N ALA A 2 16.47 6.12 12.95
CA ALA A 2 15.94 6.59 11.68
C ALA A 2 14.61 5.88 11.39
N LEU A 3 13.63 6.60 10.82
CA LEU A 3 12.37 6.00 10.36
C LEU A 3 12.67 5.02 9.22
N PRO A 4 12.04 3.83 9.19
CA PRO A 4 12.22 2.88 8.11
C PRO A 4 11.71 3.49 6.80
N ASN A 5 12.48 3.34 5.72
CA ASN A 5 12.02 3.69 4.39
C ASN A 5 11.04 2.61 3.89
N LEU A 6 9.85 3.02 3.49
CA LEU A 6 8.79 2.11 3.04
C LEU A 6 8.69 2.15 1.51
N SER A 7 8.58 0.98 0.90
CA SER A 7 8.30 0.80 -0.53
C SER A 7 7.08 -0.08 -0.71
N GLY A 8 6.50 -0.08 -1.90
CA GLY A 8 5.36 -0.92 -2.24
C GLY A 8 4.71 -0.50 -3.55
N PRO A 9 3.71 -1.25 -4.01
CA PRO A 9 3.00 -0.94 -5.23
C PRO A 9 2.23 0.38 -5.15
N ARG A 10 2.08 0.99 -6.33
CA ARG A 10 1.43 2.29 -6.52
C ARG A 10 0.50 2.19 -7.72
N HIS A 11 -0.61 2.91 -7.68
CA HIS A 11 -1.54 3.05 -8.79
C HIS A 11 -1.74 4.53 -9.05
N ALA A 12 -1.32 4.98 -10.25
CA ALA A 12 -1.44 6.36 -10.66
C ALA A 12 -2.90 6.81 -10.77
N PRO A 13 -3.19 8.13 -10.73
CA PRO A 13 -4.52 8.66 -11.02
C PRO A 13 -5.07 8.14 -12.35
N ALA A 14 -6.34 7.73 -12.37
CA ALA A 14 -6.99 7.21 -13.57
C ALA A 14 -7.21 8.28 -14.65
N ASN A 15 -7.24 9.56 -14.27
CA ASN A 15 -7.34 10.68 -15.20
C ASN A 15 -6.02 10.98 -15.95
N GLY A 16 -4.90 10.36 -15.56
CA GLY A 16 -3.57 10.60 -16.15
C GLY A 16 -2.92 11.95 -15.80
N ALA A 17 -3.56 12.78 -14.97
CA ALA A 17 -3.03 14.06 -14.51
C ALA A 17 -2.23 13.92 -13.20
N ALA A 18 -1.67 15.03 -12.73
CA ALA A 18 -1.06 15.07 -11.41
C ALA A 18 -2.10 14.77 -10.31
N PRO A 19 -1.75 13.98 -9.27
CA PRO A 19 -2.70 13.63 -8.22
C PRO A 19 -3.15 14.86 -7.44
N GLN A 20 -4.45 14.95 -7.19
CA GLN A 20 -5.05 15.97 -6.32
C GLN A 20 -5.32 15.43 -4.90
N SER A 21 -5.29 14.10 -4.75
CA SER A 21 -5.46 13.42 -3.48
C SER A 21 -4.65 12.11 -3.47
N LEU A 22 -4.39 11.61 -2.26
CA LEU A 22 -3.62 10.39 -2.02
C LEU A 22 -4.39 9.49 -1.06
N VAL A 23 -4.47 8.21 -1.40
CA VAL A 23 -4.95 7.15 -0.52
C VAL A 23 -3.79 6.20 -0.20
N ILE A 24 -3.55 5.97 1.10
CA ILE A 24 -2.53 5.06 1.59
C ILE A 24 -3.22 3.82 2.18
N LEU A 25 -2.99 2.65 1.58
CA LEU A 25 -3.58 1.38 1.98
C LEU A 25 -2.61 0.63 2.89
N LEU A 26 -2.98 0.39 4.14
CA LEU A 26 -2.14 -0.33 5.10
C LEU A 26 -2.67 -1.75 5.30
N HIS A 27 -1.89 -2.73 4.86
CA HIS A 27 -2.27 -4.14 4.94
C HIS A 27 -2.27 -4.68 6.38
N GLY A 28 -3.03 -5.76 6.59
CA GLY A 28 -3.07 -6.49 7.87
C GLY A 28 -1.82 -7.34 8.11
N ILE A 29 -1.70 -7.92 9.30
CA ILE A 29 -0.56 -8.78 9.65
C ILE A 29 -0.45 -9.99 8.71
N GLY A 30 0.78 -10.31 8.28
CA GLY A 30 1.07 -11.45 7.41
C GLY A 30 0.75 -11.23 5.92
N ALA A 31 0.10 -10.13 5.57
CA ALA A 31 -0.09 -9.67 4.20
C ALA A 31 1.09 -8.81 3.73
N ASP A 32 1.00 -8.28 2.52
CA ASP A 32 1.90 -7.24 2.00
C ASP A 32 1.17 -6.20 1.14
N GLY A 33 1.88 -5.18 0.65
CA GLY A 33 1.30 -4.11 -0.16
C GLY A 33 0.59 -4.56 -1.45
N ASN A 34 0.99 -5.69 -2.04
CA ASN A 34 0.39 -6.24 -3.25
C ASN A 34 -1.04 -6.72 -3.01
N ASP A 35 -1.37 -7.14 -1.79
CA ASP A 35 -2.72 -7.62 -1.47
C ASP A 35 -3.73 -6.48 -1.55
N LEU A 36 -3.44 -5.34 -0.91
CA LEU A 36 -4.39 -4.22 -0.87
C LEU A 36 -4.39 -3.35 -2.12
N ILE A 37 -3.29 -3.26 -2.88
CA ILE A 37 -3.29 -2.44 -4.10
C ILE A 37 -4.30 -2.95 -5.14
N GLY A 38 -4.71 -4.22 -5.06
CA GLY A 38 -5.76 -4.79 -5.89
C GLY A 38 -7.11 -4.06 -5.77
N LEU A 39 -7.36 -3.29 -4.70
CA LEU A 39 -8.55 -2.46 -4.55
C LEU A 39 -8.51 -1.18 -5.40
N ALA A 40 -7.31 -0.69 -5.75
CA ALA A 40 -7.12 0.62 -6.38
C ALA A 40 -7.86 0.76 -7.73
N PRO A 41 -7.81 -0.20 -8.68
CA PRO A 41 -8.54 -0.07 -9.95
C PRO A 41 -10.05 0.03 -9.77
N HIS A 42 -10.61 -0.56 -8.71
CA HIS A 42 -12.05 -0.50 -8.45
C HIS A 42 -12.49 0.87 -7.97
N TRP A 43 -11.71 1.49 -7.08
CA TRP A 43 -11.98 2.83 -6.52
C TRP A 43 -11.55 3.98 -7.42
N ALA A 44 -10.52 3.79 -8.26
CA ALA A 44 -10.05 4.81 -9.18
C ALA A 44 -11.14 5.28 -10.17
N ARG A 45 -12.19 4.47 -10.40
CA ARG A 45 -13.37 4.86 -11.18
C ARG A 45 -14.22 5.93 -10.49
N LEU A 46 -14.24 5.95 -9.16
CA LEU A 46 -14.97 6.93 -8.35
C LEU A 46 -14.09 8.10 -7.91
N LEU A 47 -12.77 7.88 -7.91
CA LEU A 47 -11.73 8.80 -7.45
C LEU A 47 -10.67 8.97 -8.56
N PRO A 48 -11.04 9.58 -9.71
CA PRO A 48 -10.18 9.59 -10.90
C PRO A 48 -8.90 10.41 -10.74
N ASP A 49 -8.89 11.37 -9.81
CA ASP A 49 -7.77 12.29 -9.55
C ASP A 49 -6.88 11.82 -8.37
N THR A 50 -7.11 10.62 -7.85
CA THR A 50 -6.45 10.07 -6.66
C THR A 50 -5.33 9.11 -7.04
N GLU A 51 -4.15 9.30 -6.46
CA GLU A 51 -3.10 8.28 -6.44
C GLU A 51 -3.32 7.32 -5.27
N PHE A 52 -3.10 6.03 -5.50
CA PHE A 52 -3.16 5.01 -4.45
C PHE A 52 -1.77 4.43 -4.23
N VAL A 53 -1.37 4.28 -2.98
CA VAL A 53 -0.13 3.61 -2.61
C VAL A 53 -0.41 2.58 -1.53
N SER A 54 0.28 1.44 -1.59
CA SER A 54 0.11 0.35 -0.64
C SER A 54 1.50 -0.12 -0.19
N PRO A 55 2.09 0.51 0.84
CA PRO A 55 3.43 0.17 1.29
C PRO A 55 3.47 -1.23 1.94
N HIS A 56 4.58 -1.93 1.74
CA HIS A 56 4.95 -3.08 2.55
C HIS A 56 5.32 -2.61 3.96
N ALA A 57 4.76 -3.22 5.00
CA ALA A 57 5.18 -2.98 6.38
C ALA A 57 6.69 -3.29 6.54
N PRO A 58 7.43 -2.66 7.47
CA PRO A 58 8.89 -2.72 7.48
C PRO A 58 9.50 -4.06 7.90
N TYR A 59 8.77 -4.89 8.64
CA TYR A 59 9.29 -6.15 9.20
C TYR A 59 8.76 -7.37 8.44
N ARG A 60 9.53 -8.45 8.44
CA ARG A 60 9.06 -9.77 7.99
C ARG A 60 8.03 -10.30 8.99
N TYR A 61 7.09 -11.10 8.51
CA TYR A 61 6.12 -11.75 9.39
C TYR A 61 6.78 -12.85 10.22
N ASP A 62 6.53 -12.85 11.54
CA ASP A 62 7.25 -13.72 12.48
C ASP A 62 6.86 -15.21 12.37
N VAL A 63 5.64 -15.53 11.90
CA VAL A 63 5.08 -16.90 11.97
C VAL A 63 4.97 -17.61 10.62
N ALA A 64 5.41 -16.99 9.53
CA ALA A 64 5.42 -17.63 8.20
C ALA A 64 6.58 -17.15 7.31
N PRO A 65 7.01 -17.93 6.30
CA PRO A 65 8.10 -17.54 5.41
C PRO A 65 7.82 -16.32 4.52
N GLN A 66 6.54 -15.96 4.36
CA GLN A 66 6.05 -14.89 3.50
C GLN A 66 5.19 -13.92 4.33
N GLY A 67 5.04 -12.70 3.83
CA GLY A 67 4.27 -11.65 4.49
C GLY A 67 5.11 -10.64 5.27
N ARG A 68 4.43 -9.57 5.69
CA ARG A 68 5.02 -8.42 6.37
C ARG A 68 4.22 -8.07 7.63
N GLN A 69 4.85 -7.37 8.57
CA GLN A 69 4.19 -6.87 9.78
C GLN A 69 4.70 -5.47 10.17
N TRP A 70 3.84 -4.69 10.83
CA TRP A 70 4.14 -3.32 11.27
C TRP A 70 4.90 -3.28 12.59
N PHE A 71 4.65 -4.24 13.45
CA PHE A 71 5.25 -4.46 14.76
C PHE A 71 5.11 -5.94 15.12
N SER A 72 5.91 -6.41 16.06
CA SER A 72 5.76 -7.76 16.62
C SER A 72 4.61 -7.76 17.63
N ILE A 73 3.87 -8.87 17.69
CA ILE A 73 2.71 -9.07 18.57
C ILE A 73 3.10 -9.97 19.75
#